data_AF-A0A9W9K504-F1
#
_entry.id   AF-A0A9W9K504-F1
#
_cell.length_a   1.000
_cell.length_b   1.000
_cell.length_c   1.000
_cell.angle_alpha   90.00
_cell.angle_beta   90.00
_cell.angle_gamma   90.00
#
_symmetry.space_group_name_H-M   'P 1'
#
loop_
_entity.id
_entity.type
_entity.pdbx_description
1 polymer ?
#
loop_
_entity_poly.entity_id
_entity_poly.type
_entity_poly.pdbx_seq_one_letter_code
_entity_poly.pdbx_strand_id
1 'polypeptide(L)'
;MALSACNAVTNPGFESGVLFPWHPSAVDVAKVSNGTSSYGGDHYLALTTAIDNGANTISQLLKGLKPGTNYTFTAEAQVPYDSSEYCFIYAYAGHNATRGEIAQQELDQDTFGSWVSVTGSFVAKKSTAELHVSASCDSEDNSYTGLVWLDSIGVVPQGGCGSS
;
A
#
# COMPACT_ATOMS: atom_id res chain seq x y z
N MET A 1 -0.33 4.86 -15.75
CA MET A 1 -1.57 5.65 -15.55
C MET A 1 -1.21 6.90 -14.76
N ALA A 2 -1.71 8.09 -15.13
CA ALA A 2 -1.39 9.30 -14.38
C ALA A 2 -2.21 9.34 -13.07
N LEU A 3 -1.53 9.41 -11.93
CA LEU A 3 -2.16 9.57 -10.62
C LEU A 3 -2.94 10.89 -10.60
N SER A 4 -4.18 10.84 -10.08
CA SER A 4 -5.09 11.99 -10.06
C SER A 4 -4.49 13.19 -9.34
N ALA A 5 -4.74 14.41 -9.84
CA ALA A 5 -4.26 15.66 -9.25
C ALA A 5 -4.75 15.92 -7.81
N CYS A 6 -5.71 15.13 -7.30
CA CYS A 6 -6.20 15.21 -5.92
C CYS A 6 -5.84 13.99 -5.08
N ASN A 7 -4.82 13.23 -5.47
CA ASN A 7 -4.30 12.19 -4.62
C ASN A 7 -3.74 12.82 -3.33
N ALA A 8 -4.29 12.41 -2.18
CA ALA A 8 -3.81 12.86 -0.88
C ALA A 8 -2.44 12.24 -0.51
N VAL A 9 -2.04 11.20 -1.23
CA VAL A 9 -0.75 10.52 -1.08
C VAL A 9 0.34 11.28 -1.81
N THR A 10 1.47 11.52 -1.13
CA THR A 10 2.70 12.02 -1.75
C THR A 10 3.63 10.86 -2.12
N ASN A 11 4.35 11.00 -3.23
CA ASN A 11 5.18 9.93 -3.83
C ASN A 11 4.40 8.60 -4.03
N PRO A 12 3.22 8.64 -4.67
CA PRO A 12 2.31 7.48 -4.74
C PRO A 12 2.80 6.30 -5.59
N GLY A 13 3.67 6.54 -6.58
CA GLY A 13 4.31 5.50 -7.40
C GLY A 13 5.82 5.40 -7.16
N PHE A 14 6.33 6.01 -6.09
CA PHE A 14 7.75 5.91 -5.71
C PHE A 14 8.78 6.44 -6.73
N GLU A 15 8.33 7.14 -7.77
CA GLU A 15 9.15 7.65 -8.89
C GLU A 15 10.26 8.65 -8.51
N SER A 16 10.26 9.14 -7.29
CA SER A 16 11.39 9.93 -6.78
C SER A 16 12.64 9.10 -6.49
N GLY A 17 12.54 7.76 -6.51
CA GLY A 17 13.63 6.83 -6.17
C GLY A 17 13.97 6.80 -4.67
N VAL A 18 13.26 7.58 -3.85
CA VAL A 18 13.43 7.65 -2.39
C VAL A 18 12.14 7.26 -1.69
N LEU A 19 12.26 6.62 -0.52
CA LEU A 19 11.09 6.15 0.23
C LEU A 19 10.28 7.31 0.83
N PHE A 20 10.96 8.38 1.28
CA PHE A 20 10.30 9.54 1.88
C PHE A 20 9.23 10.13 0.94
N PRO A 21 8.02 10.45 1.43
CA PRO A 21 7.59 10.57 2.83
C PRO A 21 6.98 9.32 3.46
N TRP A 22 7.16 8.15 2.86
CA TRP A 22 6.78 6.89 3.48
C TRP A 22 7.76 6.50 4.58
N HIS A 23 7.23 5.91 5.65
CA HIS A 23 7.99 5.45 6.80
C HIS A 23 7.71 3.96 7.03
N PRO A 24 8.74 3.10 7.03
CA PRO A 24 8.55 1.68 7.32
C PRO A 24 8.43 1.43 8.82
N SER A 25 7.75 0.34 9.19
CA SER A 25 7.61 -0.12 10.59
C SER A 25 8.92 -0.58 11.20
N ALA A 26 9.88 -1.00 10.38
CA ALA A 26 11.19 -1.49 10.79
C ALA A 26 12.28 -1.02 9.81
N VAL A 27 13.54 -1.18 10.21
CA VAL A 27 14.69 -0.82 9.38
C VAL A 27 14.82 -1.83 8.23
N ASP A 28 15.15 -1.35 7.03
CA ASP A 28 15.43 -2.14 5.82
C ASP A 28 14.31 -3.07 5.32
N VAL A 29 13.07 -2.97 5.84
CA VAL A 29 11.94 -3.78 5.35
C VAL A 29 11.23 -3.20 4.14
N ALA A 30 11.48 -1.93 3.80
CA ALA A 30 10.86 -1.27 2.66
C ALA A 30 11.92 -0.55 1.82
N LYS A 31 11.99 -0.89 0.53
CA LYS A 31 12.98 -0.34 -0.40
C LYS A 31 12.31 0.07 -1.70
N VAL A 32 12.57 1.30 -2.13
CA VAL A 32 12.20 1.72 -3.49
C VAL A 32 13.17 1.05 -4.45
N SER A 33 12.62 0.32 -5.42
CA SER A 33 13.35 -0.36 -6.47
C SER A 33 12.84 0.12 -7.82
N ASN A 34 13.54 -0.27 -8.88
CA ASN A 34 13.16 0.02 -10.25
C ASN A 34 13.20 -1.25 -11.11
N GLY A 35 12.45 -1.26 -12.20
CA GLY A 35 12.46 -2.40 -13.12
C GLY A 35 11.32 -2.36 -14.14
N THR A 36 11.42 -3.18 -15.18
CA THR A 36 10.40 -3.28 -16.25
C THR A 36 9.06 -3.85 -15.79
N SER A 37 8.95 -4.25 -14.53
CA SER A 37 7.77 -4.86 -13.91
C SER A 37 7.00 -3.88 -13.01
N SER A 38 7.39 -2.61 -12.93
CA SER A 38 6.56 -1.57 -12.28
C SER A 38 5.16 -1.54 -12.89
N TYR A 39 4.15 -1.23 -12.07
CA TYR A 39 2.79 -1.10 -12.58
C TYR A 39 2.66 0.18 -13.41
N GLY A 40 3.23 1.28 -12.93
CA GLY A 40 3.25 2.54 -13.65
C GLY A 40 4.52 3.33 -13.39
N GLY A 41 5.18 3.79 -14.44
CA GLY A 41 6.46 4.48 -14.33
C GLY A 41 7.62 3.49 -14.30
N ASP A 42 8.72 3.85 -13.64
CA ASP A 42 9.95 3.05 -13.61
C ASP A 42 10.23 2.46 -12.22
N HIS A 43 9.52 2.91 -11.19
CA HIS A 43 9.75 2.55 -9.80
C HIS A 43 8.58 1.81 -9.17
N TYR A 44 8.87 1.10 -8.09
CA TYR A 44 7.89 0.50 -7.21
C TYR A 44 8.51 0.34 -5.82
N LEU A 45 7.67 0.08 -4.82
CA LEU A 45 8.12 -0.25 -3.49
C LEU A 45 8.18 -1.77 -3.31
N ALA A 46 9.34 -2.29 -2.90
CA ALA A 46 9.47 -3.65 -2.40
C ALA A 46 9.36 -3.64 -0.87
N LEU A 47 8.34 -4.31 -0.33
CA LEU A 47 8.06 -4.49 1.09
C LEU A 47 8.29 -5.95 1.47
N THR A 48 9.29 -6.20 2.30
CA THR A 48 9.58 -7.51 2.87
C THR A 48 8.66 -7.77 4.06
N THR A 49 7.99 -8.92 4.11
CA THR A 49 7.14 -9.28 5.25
C THR A 49 7.99 -9.68 6.46
N ALA A 50 7.39 -9.74 7.65
CA ALA A 50 8.14 -10.17 8.83
C ALA A 50 8.31 -11.70 8.82
N ILE A 51 9.30 -12.17 9.57
CA ILE A 51 9.38 -13.58 9.97
C ILE A 51 8.13 -13.95 10.80
N ASP A 52 7.93 -15.25 11.02
CA ASP A 52 6.78 -15.79 11.75
C ASP A 52 5.42 -15.44 11.09
N ASN A 53 5.40 -15.32 9.76
CA ASN A 53 4.25 -14.95 8.94
C ASN A 53 3.62 -13.60 9.36
N GLY A 54 4.43 -12.74 10.00
CA GLY A 54 4.01 -11.44 10.48
C GLY A 54 3.92 -10.38 9.38
N ALA A 55 3.30 -9.25 9.72
CA ALA A 55 3.17 -8.11 8.82
C ALA A 55 4.28 -7.07 9.04
N ASN A 56 4.79 -6.51 7.95
CA ASN A 56 5.47 -5.22 7.96
C ASN A 56 4.58 -4.17 7.31
N THR A 57 4.82 -2.91 7.66
CA THR A 57 3.95 -1.78 7.27
C THR A 57 4.80 -0.63 6.73
N ILE A 58 4.26 0.08 5.75
CA ILE A 58 4.65 1.45 5.43
C ILE A 58 3.53 2.41 5.77
N SER A 59 3.88 3.57 6.31
CA SER A 59 2.92 4.60 6.67
C SER A 59 3.27 5.97 6.11
N GLN A 60 2.25 6.80 5.93
CA GLN A 60 2.39 8.20 5.55
C GLN A 60 1.30 9.04 6.20
N LEU A 61 1.66 10.23 6.68
CA LEU A 61 0.69 11.21 7.13
C LEU A 61 0.04 11.90 5.92
N LEU A 62 -1.23 11.57 5.65
CA LEU A 62 -2.07 12.29 4.71
C LEU A 62 -2.48 13.64 5.28
N LYS A 63 -2.51 14.67 4.43
CA LYS A 63 -2.89 16.04 4.78
C LYS A 63 -3.94 16.57 3.82
N GLY A 64 -4.66 17.61 4.24
CA GLY A 64 -5.66 18.28 3.38
C GLY A 64 -6.94 17.46 3.18
N LEU A 65 -7.19 16.45 4.01
CA LEU A 65 -8.43 15.70 3.96
C LEU A 65 -9.60 16.59 4.39
N LYS A 66 -10.79 16.34 3.86
CA LYS A 66 -12.03 17.03 4.26
C LYS A 66 -12.78 16.15 5.26
N PRO A 67 -12.95 16.57 6.53
CA PRO A 67 -13.73 15.80 7.49
C PRO A 67 -15.15 15.51 6.98
N GLY A 68 -15.62 14.29 7.18
CA GLY A 68 -16.92 13.80 6.70
C GLY A 68 -16.95 13.42 5.22
N THR A 69 -15.87 13.59 4.46
CA THR A 69 -15.78 13.16 3.05
C THR A 69 -15.33 11.71 2.96
N ASN A 70 -15.97 10.92 2.09
CA ASN A 70 -15.53 9.57 1.78
C ASN A 70 -14.42 9.59 0.73
N TYR A 71 -13.34 8.87 1.02
CA TYR A 71 -12.18 8.72 0.14
C TYR A 71 -12.07 7.27 -0.31
N THR A 72 -11.79 7.07 -1.60
CA THR A 72 -11.41 5.77 -2.15
C THR A 72 -9.91 5.59 -2.01
N PHE A 73 -9.52 4.46 -1.45
CA PHE A 73 -8.16 3.95 -1.47
C PHE A 73 -7.98 2.99 -2.65
N THR A 74 -6.85 3.12 -3.34
CA THR A 74 -6.37 2.17 -4.33
C THR A 74 -4.89 1.90 -4.10
N ALA A 75 -4.43 0.69 -4.34
CA ALA A 75 -3.02 0.37 -4.48
C ALA A 75 -2.90 -0.80 -5.43
N GLU A 76 -1.84 -0.84 -6.22
CA GLU A 76 -1.50 -2.01 -7.02
C GLU A 76 -0.49 -2.81 -6.22
N ALA A 77 -0.78 -4.09 -6.02
CA ALA A 77 0.07 -5.00 -5.28
C ALA A 77 0.43 -6.21 -6.14
N GLN A 78 1.65 -6.69 -6.01
CA GLN A 78 2.10 -7.90 -6.68
C GLN A 78 3.00 -8.67 -5.73
N VAL A 79 2.78 -9.97 -5.62
CA VAL A 79 3.76 -10.88 -5.03
C VAL A 79 4.59 -11.40 -6.21
N PRO A 80 5.89 -11.06 -6.34
CA PRO A 80 6.76 -11.75 -7.31
C PRO A 80 6.75 -13.25 -6.99
N TYR A 81 7.04 -14.11 -7.96
CA TYR A 81 7.10 -15.56 -7.71
C TYR A 81 7.92 -15.87 -6.46
N ASP A 82 7.24 -16.42 -5.47
CA ASP A 82 7.72 -16.58 -4.10
C ASP A 82 7.35 -17.99 -3.59
N SER A 83 8.01 -18.48 -2.54
CA SER A 83 7.70 -19.76 -1.88
C SER A 83 6.53 -19.68 -0.88
N SER A 84 5.90 -18.51 -0.75
CA SER A 84 4.73 -18.30 0.10
C SER A 84 3.49 -19.05 -0.45
N GLU A 85 2.59 -19.49 0.42
CA GLU A 85 1.31 -20.10 0.01
C GLU A 85 0.29 -19.03 -0.39
N TYR A 86 0.19 -17.98 0.42
CA TYR A 86 -0.61 -16.80 0.16
C TYR A 86 -0.01 -15.60 0.89
N CYS A 87 -0.36 -14.40 0.44
CA CYS A 87 -0.04 -13.15 1.10
C CYS A 87 -1.30 -12.31 1.30
N PHE A 88 -1.31 -11.50 2.33
CA PHE A 88 -2.34 -10.51 2.58
C PHE A 88 -1.80 -9.11 2.49
N ILE A 89 -2.57 -8.24 1.84
CA ILE A 89 -2.38 -6.80 1.85
C ILE A 89 -3.47 -6.17 2.68
N TYR A 90 -3.08 -5.32 3.63
CA TYR A 90 -3.99 -4.58 4.49
C TYR A 90 -3.76 -3.10 4.32
N ALA A 91 -4.83 -2.32 4.24
CA ALA A 91 -4.77 -0.87 4.32
C ALA A 91 -5.67 -0.37 5.44
N TYR A 92 -5.18 0.56 6.24
CA TYR A 92 -5.98 1.22 7.28
C TYR A 92 -5.60 2.69 7.46
N ALA A 93 -6.55 3.51 7.93
CA ALA A 93 -6.36 4.92 8.24
C ALA A 93 -6.55 5.22 9.73
N GLY A 94 -5.58 5.93 10.31
CA GLY A 94 -5.53 6.29 11.71
C GLY A 94 -4.60 5.38 12.53
N HIS A 95 -4.72 5.43 13.86
CA HIS A 95 -3.78 4.75 14.77
C HIS A 95 -4.18 3.33 15.17
N ASN A 96 -5.35 2.84 14.72
CA ASN A 96 -5.86 1.54 15.12
C ASN A 96 -6.32 0.77 13.88
N ALA A 97 -5.63 -0.33 13.56
CA ALA A 97 -5.89 -1.14 12.37
C ALA A 97 -7.35 -1.63 12.32
N THR A 98 -7.87 -2.17 13.42
CA THR A 98 -9.24 -2.72 13.48
C THR A 98 -10.33 -1.66 13.26
N ARG A 99 -10.16 -0.45 13.80
CA ARG A 99 -11.15 0.63 13.65
C ARG A 99 -10.93 1.48 12.40
N GLY A 100 -9.77 1.35 11.80
CA GLY A 100 -9.31 2.14 10.66
C GLY A 100 -9.27 1.35 9.36
N GLU A 101 -9.63 0.07 9.37
CA GLU A 101 -9.57 -0.81 8.21
C GLU A 101 -10.25 -0.19 6.99
N ILE A 102 -9.52 -0.18 5.88
CA ILE A 102 -9.95 0.36 4.58
C ILE A 102 -10.15 -0.78 3.60
N ALA A 103 -9.15 -1.68 3.53
CA ALA A 103 -9.11 -2.78 2.59
C ALA A 103 -8.30 -3.95 3.16
N GLN A 104 -8.68 -5.16 2.78
CA GLN A 104 -7.94 -6.40 2.95
C GLN A 104 -8.03 -7.18 1.64
N GLN A 105 -6.89 -7.62 1.12
CA GLN A 105 -6.82 -8.42 -0.11
C GLN A 105 -5.92 -9.63 0.12
N GLU A 106 -6.43 -10.81 -0.19
CA GLU A 106 -5.64 -12.05 -0.28
C GLU A 106 -5.06 -12.17 -1.69
N LEU A 107 -3.79 -12.55 -1.77
CA LEU A 107 -3.07 -12.88 -2.99
C LEU A 107 -2.59 -14.32 -2.84
N ASP A 108 -3.05 -15.20 -3.72
CA ASP A 108 -2.68 -16.62 -3.75
C ASP A 108 -1.76 -16.91 -4.94
N GLN A 109 -1.31 -18.16 -5.05
CA GLN A 109 -0.44 -18.63 -6.13
C GLN A 109 -0.99 -18.39 -7.55
N ASP A 110 -2.32 -18.29 -7.72
CA ASP A 110 -2.92 -18.01 -9.03
C ASP A 110 -2.74 -16.54 -9.44
N THR A 111 -2.57 -15.65 -8.45
CA THR A 111 -2.34 -14.21 -8.65
C THR A 111 -0.87 -13.79 -8.59
N PHE A 112 0.01 -14.66 -8.09
CA PHE A 112 1.44 -14.38 -8.02
C PHE A 112 2.03 -14.11 -9.41
N GLY A 113 2.98 -13.17 -9.47
CA GLY A 113 3.53 -12.68 -10.73
C GLY A 113 2.57 -11.78 -11.52
N SER A 114 1.39 -11.45 -11.00
CA SER A 114 0.47 -10.47 -11.59
C SER A 114 0.15 -9.31 -10.63
N TRP A 115 -0.06 -8.13 -11.17
CA TRP A 115 -0.54 -6.98 -10.40
C TRP A 115 -2.03 -7.12 -10.10
N VAL A 116 -2.39 -6.88 -8.85
CA VAL A 116 -3.76 -6.93 -8.34
C VAL A 116 -4.09 -5.59 -7.68
N SER A 117 -5.24 -5.02 -8.06
CA SER A 117 -5.75 -3.78 -7.46
C SER A 117 -6.37 -4.06 -6.10
N VAL A 118 -5.78 -3.50 -5.05
CA VAL A 118 -6.33 -3.44 -3.70
C VAL A 118 -7.15 -2.17 -3.55
N THR A 119 -8.44 -2.30 -3.26
CA THR A 119 -9.34 -1.14 -3.19
C THR A 119 -10.18 -1.14 -1.93
N GLY A 120 -10.53 0.06 -1.46
CA GLY A 120 -11.37 0.24 -0.29
C GLY A 120 -11.81 1.68 -0.14
N SER A 121 -12.49 2.01 0.96
CA SER A 121 -12.86 3.40 1.23
C SER A 121 -12.94 3.71 2.72
N PHE A 122 -12.74 4.98 3.06
CA PHE A 122 -12.91 5.47 4.42
C PHE A 122 -13.42 6.90 4.47
N VAL A 123 -14.16 7.21 5.53
CA VAL A 123 -14.59 8.57 5.83
C VAL A 123 -13.53 9.27 6.67
N ALA A 124 -12.96 10.35 6.14
CA ALA A 124 -11.99 11.15 6.87
C ALA A 124 -12.64 11.80 8.10
N LYS A 125 -12.11 11.56 9.29
CA LYS A 125 -12.63 12.15 10.55
C LYS A 125 -11.99 13.50 10.87
N LYS A 126 -10.79 13.74 10.35
CA LYS A 126 -9.96 14.94 10.55
C LYS A 126 -9.37 15.36 9.22
N SER A 127 -8.73 16.53 9.19
CA SER A 127 -8.00 17.00 8.01
C SER A 127 -6.67 16.30 7.76
N THR A 128 -6.27 15.42 8.67
CA THR A 128 -5.10 14.55 8.57
C THR A 128 -5.47 13.14 8.97
N ALA A 129 -4.84 12.15 8.35
CA ALA A 129 -4.92 10.76 8.75
C ALA A 129 -3.58 10.07 8.44
N GLU A 130 -3.14 9.19 9.32
CA GLU A 130 -2.00 8.32 9.01
C GLU A 130 -2.53 7.14 8.19
N LEU A 131 -2.09 7.03 6.94
CA LEU A 131 -2.37 5.86 6.10
C LEU A 131 -1.30 4.82 6.38
N HIS A 132 -1.72 3.58 6.58
CA HIS A 132 -0.86 2.42 6.75
C HIS A 132 -1.20 1.41 5.67
N VAL A 133 -0.17 0.90 4.99
CA VAL A 133 -0.28 -0.22 4.04
C VAL A 133 0.66 -1.31 4.53
N SER A 134 0.13 -2.49 4.79
CA SER A 134 0.85 -3.61 5.39
C SER A 134 0.76 -4.83 4.52
N ALA A 135 1.79 -5.67 4.58
CA ALA A 135 1.81 -6.96 3.93
C ALA A 135 2.32 -8.05 4.87
N SER A 136 1.68 -9.21 4.84
CA SER A 136 2.13 -10.45 5.48
C SER A 136 2.03 -11.59 4.46
N CYS A 137 2.96 -12.53 4.52
CA CYS A 137 2.95 -13.72 3.68
C CYS A 137 3.06 -14.93 4.58
N ASP A 138 2.25 -15.94 4.28
CA ASP A 138 2.21 -17.20 5.00
C ASP A 138 2.99 -18.26 4.22
N SER A 139 3.81 -19.04 4.93
CA SER A 139 4.52 -20.17 4.36
C SER A 139 4.72 -21.25 5.43
N GLU A 140 4.89 -22.49 4.99
CA GLU A 140 5.12 -23.64 5.88
C GLU A 140 6.38 -23.48 6.75
N ASP A 141 7.40 -22.80 6.24
CA ASP A 141 8.61 -22.43 6.98
C ASP A 141 8.49 -21.00 7.51
N ASN A 142 8.12 -20.88 8.79
CA ASN A 142 7.92 -19.59 9.45
C ASN A 142 9.20 -18.75 9.60
N SER A 143 10.38 -19.28 9.25
CA SER A 143 11.61 -18.50 9.16
C SER A 143 11.73 -17.71 7.85
N TYR A 144 10.85 -18.00 6.89
CA TYR A 144 10.78 -17.33 5.61
C TYR A 144 10.18 -15.91 5.72
N THR A 145 10.67 -15.01 4.88
CA THR A 145 10.08 -13.69 4.67
C THR A 145 9.59 -13.60 3.25
N GLY A 146 8.33 -13.23 3.05
CA GLY A 146 7.80 -12.96 1.72
C GLY A 146 8.21 -11.58 1.21
N LEU A 147 7.95 -11.37 -0.08
CA LEU A 147 8.16 -10.09 -0.73
C LEU A 147 6.86 -9.64 -1.40
N VAL A 148 6.49 -8.38 -1.18
CA VAL A 148 5.35 -7.74 -1.84
C VAL A 148 5.80 -6.46 -2.50
N TRP A 149 5.45 -6.29 -3.76
CA TRP A 149 5.63 -5.06 -4.50
C TRP A 149 4.36 -4.22 -4.45
N LEU A 150 4.51 -2.93 -4.20
CA LEU A 150 3.43 -1.94 -4.12
C LEU A 150 3.71 -0.80 -5.08
N ASP A 151 2.68 -0.34 -5.77
CA ASP A 151 2.76 0.80 -6.69
C ASP A 151 1.40 1.52 -6.78
N SER A 152 1.40 2.73 -7.34
CA SER A 152 0.23 3.51 -7.70
C SER A 152 -0.78 3.70 -6.56
N ILE A 153 -0.28 4.02 -5.36
CA ILE A 153 -1.12 4.20 -4.17
C ILE A 153 -1.93 5.50 -4.28
N GLY A 154 -3.25 5.38 -4.23
CA GLY A 154 -4.21 6.46 -4.37
C GLY A 154 -5.10 6.62 -3.14
N VAL A 155 -5.29 7.87 -2.70
CA VAL A 155 -6.38 8.25 -1.79
C VAL A 155 -7.07 9.48 -2.37
N VAL A 156 -8.25 9.28 -2.95
CA VAL A 156 -8.98 10.31 -3.72
C VAL A 156 -10.41 10.43 -3.20
N PRO A 157 -10.98 11.65 -3.05
CA PRO A 157 -12.37 11.80 -2.64
C PRO A 157 -13.33 11.19 -3.67
N GLN A 158 -14.36 10.47 -3.22
CA GLN A 158 -15.33 9.80 -4.11
C GLN A 158 -16.18 10.77 -4.95
N GLY A 159 -16.34 12.02 -4.52
CA GLY A 159 -16.96 13.08 -5.31
C GLY A 159 -16.05 13.65 -6.40
N GLY A 160 -14.88 13.06 -6.61
CA GLY A 160 -13.85 13.55 -7.53
C GLY A 160 -13.10 14.78 -7.01
N CYS A 161 -12.13 15.20 -7.80
CA CYS A 161 -11.54 16.53 -7.71
C CYS A 161 -12.61 17.56 -8.04
N GLY A 162 -13.33 18.09 -7.06
CA GLY A 162 -14.23 19.21 -7.32
C GLY A 162 -13.47 20.31 -8.08
N SER A 163 -13.96 20.67 -9.26
CA SER A 163 -13.49 21.82 -10.02
C SER A 163 -13.75 23.08 -9.18
N SER A 164 -12.71 23.58 -8.50
CA SER A 164 -12.68 24.95 -8.00
C SER A 164 -12.44 25.91 -9.14
#